data_AF-A0A7Y6ZQ88-F1
#
_entry.id   AF-A0A7Y6ZQ88-F1
#
_cell.length_a   1.000
_cell.length_b   1.000
_cell.length_c   1.000
_cell.angle_alpha   90.00
_cell.angle_beta   90.00
_cell.angle_gamma   90.00
#
_symmetry.space_group_name_H-M   'P 1'
#
loop_
_entity.id
_entity.type
_entity.pdbx_description
1 polymer ?
#
loop_
_entity_poly.entity_id
_entity_poly.type
_entity_poly.pdbx_seq_one_letter_code
_entity_poly.pdbx_strand_id
1 'polypeptide(L)'
;MPNIYQEIQKRILVLDGAMGTMLQEYKFSEEDFRGERFKDYPTPLQGNNDLLSITQPEAVKEVHRKYFAAGADIVETNTFSGTTIAMADYQMEDFVYELNYESAKIAKEVAEEFTAKEPHKPRFV
;
A
#
# COMPACT_ATOMS: atom_id res chain seq x y z
N MET A 1 14.50 -13.50 12.65
CA MET A 1 13.92 -12.24 12.14
C MET A 1 13.90 -11.23 13.26
N PRO A 2 14.21 -9.95 13.00
CA PRO A 2 14.05 -8.88 13.98
C PRO A 2 12.59 -8.83 14.45
N ASN A 3 12.39 -8.69 15.76
CA ASN A 3 11.08 -8.74 16.41
C ASN A 3 10.69 -7.34 16.86
N ILE A 4 9.50 -6.87 16.45
CA ILE A 4 8.99 -5.55 16.81
C ILE A 4 8.96 -5.32 18.34
N TYR A 5 8.64 -6.35 19.13
CA TYR A 5 8.63 -6.26 20.60
C TYR A 5 10.02 -5.96 21.18
N GLN A 6 11.10 -6.36 20.50
CA GLN A 6 12.46 -6.04 20.93
C GLN A 6 12.85 -4.62 20.51
N GLU A 7 12.40 -4.15 19.35
CA GLU A 7 12.73 -2.82 18.83
C GLU A 7 12.05 -1.70 19.64
N ILE A 8 10.78 -1.89 20.02
CA ILE A 8 10.04 -0.91 20.84
C ILE A 8 10.64 -0.70 22.24
N GLN A 9 11.46 -1.63 22.74
CA GLN A 9 12.16 -1.46 24.02
C GLN A 9 13.42 -0.60 23.90
N LYS A 10 13.96 -0.44 22.68
CA LYS A 10 15.22 0.29 22.41
C LYS A 10 14.97 1.75 22.05
N ARG A 11 13.87 2.02 21.34
CA ARG A 11 13.54 3.34 20.81
C ARG A 11 12.05 3.44 20.46
N ILE A 12 11.57 4.67 20.27
CA ILE A 12 10.28 4.94 19.65
C ILE A 12 10.34 4.54 18.18
N LEU A 13 9.31 3.83 17.71
CA LEU A 13 9.12 3.51 16.31
C LEU A 13 8.16 4.50 15.66
N VAL A 14 8.44 4.85 14.40
CA VAL A 14 7.64 5.80 13.62
C VAL A 14 6.77 5.04 12.62
N LEU A 15 5.45 5.24 12.70
CA LEU A 15 4.50 4.81 11.68
C LEU A 15 4.52 5.81 10.50
N ASP A 16 4.16 5.37 9.32
CA ASP A 16 4.07 6.21 8.13
C ASP A 16 2.89 7.20 8.19
N GLY A 17 2.71 7.93 7.08
CA GLY A 17 1.65 8.92 6.92
C GLY A 17 0.57 8.47 5.94
N ALA A 18 -0.29 9.40 5.56
CA ALA A 18 -1.42 9.12 4.68
C ALA A 18 -0.98 8.62 3.28
N MET A 19 -1.42 7.42 2.90
CA MET A 19 -1.28 6.87 1.55
C MET A 19 -2.10 7.66 0.52
N GLY A 20 -3.38 7.90 0.80
CA GLY A 20 -4.30 8.57 -0.12
C GLY A 20 -3.85 9.98 -0.53
N THR A 21 -3.36 10.78 0.41
CA THR A 21 -2.86 12.14 0.12
C THR A 21 -1.69 12.12 -0.84
N MET A 22 -0.77 11.16 -0.68
CA MET A 22 0.38 11.01 -1.58
C MET A 22 -0.04 10.53 -2.97
N LEU A 23 -1.02 9.62 -3.05
CA LEU A 23 -1.54 9.12 -4.33
C LEU A 23 -2.34 10.18 -5.11
N GLN A 24 -2.98 11.14 -4.41
CA GLN A 24 -3.68 12.25 -5.06
C GLN A 24 -2.74 13.13 -5.91
N GLU A 25 -1.45 13.22 -5.57
CA GLU A 25 -0.48 14.01 -6.33
C GLU A 25 -0.24 13.48 -7.75
N TYR A 26 -0.47 12.18 -7.98
CA TYR A 26 -0.34 11.55 -9.29
C TYR A 26 -1.49 11.88 -10.24
N LYS A 27 -2.61 12.40 -9.72
CA LYS A 27 -3.80 12.81 -10.50
C LYS A 27 -4.31 11.72 -11.44
N PHE A 28 -4.37 10.48 -10.94
CA PHE A 28 -4.87 9.34 -11.70
C PHE A 28 -6.28 9.57 -12.23
N SER A 29 -6.44 9.28 -13.51
CA SER A 29 -7.70 9.28 -14.23
C SER A 29 -8.44 7.95 -14.02
N GLU A 30 -9.72 7.90 -14.41
CA GLU A 30 -10.49 6.65 -14.42
C GLU A 30 -9.78 5.52 -15.19
N GLU A 31 -9.12 5.83 -16.31
CA GLU A 31 -8.36 4.86 -17.11
C GLU A 31 -7.18 4.28 -16.32
N ASP A 32 -6.52 5.10 -15.50
CA ASP A 32 -5.42 4.65 -14.64
C ASP A 32 -5.90 3.74 -13.51
N PHE A 33 -7.05 4.06 -12.89
CA PHE A 33 -7.66 3.20 -11.88
C PHE A 33 -8.07 1.85 -12.45
N ARG A 34 -8.60 1.82 -13.68
CA ARG A 34 -8.99 0.60 -14.39
C ARG A 34 -7.79 -0.24 -14.83
N GLY A 35 -6.70 0.41 -15.23
CA GLY A 35 -5.57 -0.25 -15.87
C GLY A 35 -6.02 -1.09 -17.08
N GLU A 36 -5.26 -2.13 -17.43
CA GLU A 36 -5.65 -3.03 -18.52
C GLU A 36 -6.77 -4.00 -18.10
N ARG A 37 -6.73 -4.47 -16.85
CA ARG A 37 -7.56 -5.58 -16.37
C ARG A 37 -9.03 -5.20 -16.19
N PHE A 38 -9.31 -3.95 -15.83
CA PHE A 38 -10.66 -3.49 -15.50
C PHE A 38 -11.18 -2.43 -16.48
N LYS A 39 -10.66 -2.39 -17.71
CA LYS A 39 -11.09 -1.44 -18.75
C LYS A 39 -12.61 -1.41 -18.92
N ASP A 40 -13.22 -2.58 -19.03
CA ASP A 40 -14.66 -2.72 -19.29
C ASP A 40 -15.48 -2.97 -18.01
N TYR A 41 -14.96 -2.64 -16.82
CA TYR A 41 -15.68 -2.83 -15.55
C TYR A 41 -16.99 -2.01 -15.52
N PRO A 42 -18.11 -2.55 -15.04
CA PRO A 42 -19.45 -1.93 -15.21
C PRO A 42 -19.67 -0.64 -14.41
N THR A 43 -18.83 -0.37 -13.41
CA THR A 43 -18.92 0.79 -12.51
C THR A 43 -17.67 1.66 -12.62
N PRO A 44 -17.75 2.97 -12.33
CA PRO A 44 -16.56 3.80 -12.14
C PRO A 44 -15.67 3.27 -11.01
N LEU A 45 -14.36 3.28 -11.22
CA LEU A 45 -13.37 2.78 -10.24
C LEU A 45 -12.50 3.90 -9.64
N GLN A 46 -12.53 5.11 -10.20
CA GLN A 46 -11.82 6.26 -9.66
C GLN A 46 -12.24 6.54 -8.22
N GLY A 47 -11.23 6.69 -7.35
CA GLY A 47 -11.41 6.87 -5.92
C GLY A 47 -11.19 5.60 -5.11
N ASN A 48 -11.19 4.42 -5.75
CA ASN A 48 -10.80 3.17 -5.10
C ASN A 48 -9.27 3.05 -5.01
N ASN A 49 -8.66 3.71 -4.01
CA ASN A 49 -7.21 3.73 -3.87
C ASN A 49 -6.61 2.34 -3.61
N ASP A 50 -7.34 1.44 -2.94
CA ASP A 50 -6.91 0.06 -2.71
C ASP A 50 -6.65 -0.69 -4.03
N LEU A 51 -7.44 -0.39 -5.09
CA LEU A 51 -7.26 -0.96 -6.43
C LEU A 51 -5.91 -0.62 -7.06
N LEU A 52 -5.32 0.53 -6.70
CA LEU A 52 -4.04 0.98 -7.24
C LEU A 52 -2.89 0.04 -6.88
N SER A 53 -3.04 -0.83 -5.87
CA SER A 53 -2.08 -1.90 -5.62
C SER A 53 -2.01 -2.95 -6.74
N ILE A 54 -3.07 -3.10 -7.54
CA ILE A 54 -3.11 -3.99 -8.71
C ILE A 54 -2.80 -3.20 -9.98
N THR A 55 -3.42 -2.03 -10.17
CA THR A 55 -3.37 -1.31 -11.44
C THR A 55 -2.21 -0.33 -11.55
N GLN A 56 -1.72 0.19 -10.43
CA GLN A 56 -0.60 1.15 -10.35
C GLN A 56 0.42 0.77 -9.27
N PRO A 57 0.95 -0.47 -9.26
CA PRO A 57 1.74 -1.00 -8.15
C PRO A 57 3.01 -0.19 -7.88
N GLU A 58 3.65 0.39 -8.90
CA GLU A 58 4.85 1.20 -8.67
C GLU A 58 4.57 2.54 -8.00
N ALA A 59 3.39 3.15 -8.20
CA ALA A 59 3.04 4.35 -7.46
C ALA A 59 2.88 4.05 -5.96
N VAL A 60 2.22 2.94 -5.63
CA VAL A 60 2.09 2.46 -4.23
C VAL A 60 3.46 2.15 -3.62
N LYS A 61 4.33 1.44 -4.36
CA LYS A 61 5.73 1.20 -3.95
C LYS A 61 6.47 2.51 -3.70
N GLU A 62 6.36 3.48 -4.60
CA GLU A 62 7.03 4.77 -4.47
C GLU A 62 6.59 5.52 -3.21
N VAL A 63 5.29 5.47 -2.86
CA VAL A 63 4.81 6.08 -1.60
C VAL A 63 5.42 5.39 -0.38
N HIS A 64 5.47 4.05 -0.32
CA HIS A 64 6.16 3.35 0.77
C HIS A 64 7.66 3.70 0.82
N ARG A 65 8.33 3.77 -0.34
CA ARG A 65 9.75 4.17 -0.43
C ARG A 65 9.96 5.58 0.14
N LYS A 66 9.07 6.53 -0.18
CA LYS A 66 9.11 7.91 0.34
C LYS A 66 8.98 7.93 1.86
N TYR A 67 8.06 7.16 2.44
CA TYR A 67 7.91 7.11 3.90
C TYR A 67 9.10 6.45 4.61
N PHE A 68 9.63 5.35 4.09
CA PHE A 68 10.85 4.75 4.66
C PHE A 68 12.07 5.67 4.52
N ALA A 69 12.23 6.36 3.39
CA ALA A 69 13.28 7.34 3.20
C ALA A 69 13.15 8.55 4.13
N ALA A 70 11.91 8.95 4.48
CA ALA A 70 11.62 9.99 5.47
C ALA A 70 11.87 9.53 6.92
N GLY A 71 12.12 8.24 7.14
CA GLY A 71 12.54 7.69 8.43
C GLY A 71 11.51 6.79 9.11
N ALA A 72 10.37 6.49 8.47
CA ALA A 72 9.41 5.54 9.00
C ALA A 72 10.06 4.18 9.30
N ASP A 73 9.57 3.52 10.34
CA ASP A 73 9.98 2.18 10.75
C ASP A 73 8.92 1.14 10.38
N ILE A 74 7.67 1.58 10.34
CA ILE A 74 6.48 0.77 10.09
C ILE A 74 5.69 1.47 9.00
N VAL A 75 5.17 0.73 8.03
CA VAL A 75 4.21 1.23 7.04
C VAL A 75 2.91 0.46 7.14
N GLU A 76 1.79 1.15 6.90
CA GLU A 76 0.51 0.48 6.71
C GLU A 76 0.40 -0.08 5.28
N THR A 77 -0.38 -1.14 5.08
CA THR A 77 -0.71 -1.61 3.73
C THR A 77 -1.76 -0.69 3.09
N ASN A 78 -1.78 -0.60 1.76
CA ASN A 78 -2.82 0.12 1.02
C ASN A 78 -4.14 -0.69 0.98
N THR A 79 -4.78 -0.86 2.14
CA THR A 79 -5.92 -1.77 2.34
C THR A 79 -7.01 -1.18 3.23
N PHE A 80 -7.14 0.15 3.29
CA PHE A 80 -8.09 0.81 4.19
C PHE A 80 -9.54 0.38 3.90
N SER A 81 -9.88 0.20 2.62
CA SER A 81 -11.20 -0.23 2.16
C SER A 81 -11.22 -1.71 1.70
N GLY A 82 -10.17 -2.48 1.98
CA GLY A 82 -9.99 -3.87 1.58
C GLY A 82 -10.92 -4.88 2.26
N THR A 83 -12.23 -4.65 2.24
CA THR A 83 -13.28 -5.51 2.80
C THR A 83 -14.41 -5.68 1.79
N THR A 84 -15.19 -6.75 1.91
CA THR A 84 -16.36 -6.98 1.04
C THR A 84 -17.41 -5.88 1.16
N ILE A 85 -17.56 -5.28 2.34
CA ILE A 85 -18.54 -4.21 2.58
C ILE A 85 -18.17 -2.94 1.80
N ALA A 86 -16.91 -2.49 1.89
CA ALA A 86 -16.47 -1.27 1.22
C ALA A 86 -16.27 -1.49 -0.29
N MET A 87 -15.83 -2.67 -0.73
CA MET A 87 -15.69 -2.97 -2.16
C MET A 87 -17.03 -3.12 -2.89
N ALA A 88 -18.15 -3.29 -2.18
CA ALA A 88 -19.49 -3.32 -2.78
C ALA A 88 -19.87 -2.00 -3.45
N ASP A 89 -19.36 -0.86 -2.97
CA ASP A 89 -19.57 0.45 -3.62
C ASP A 89 -19.00 0.49 -5.05
N TYR A 90 -18.00 -0.36 -5.32
CA TYR A 90 -17.36 -0.53 -6.63
C TYR A 90 -17.75 -1.82 -7.35
N GLN A 91 -18.61 -2.67 -6.76
CA GLN A 91 -18.91 -4.03 -7.22
C GLN A 91 -17.66 -4.93 -7.32
N MET A 92 -16.68 -4.79 -6.43
CA MET A 92 -15.38 -5.50 -6.47
C MET A 92 -15.18 -6.50 -5.31
N GLU A 93 -16.25 -7.00 -4.69
CA GLU A 93 -16.18 -7.86 -3.51
C GLU A 93 -15.32 -9.11 -3.74
N ASP A 94 -15.36 -9.68 -4.95
CA ASP A 94 -14.60 -10.88 -5.33
C ASP A 94 -13.08 -10.64 -5.38
N PHE A 95 -12.64 -9.37 -5.44
CA PHE A 95 -11.22 -8.99 -5.52
C PHE A 95 -10.60 -8.67 -4.15
N VAL A 96 -11.38 -8.68 -3.07
CA VAL A 96 -10.92 -8.27 -1.73
C VAL A 96 -9.66 -9.03 -1.29
N TYR A 97 -9.62 -10.35 -1.48
CA TYR A 97 -8.44 -11.13 -1.11
C TYR A 97 -7.20 -10.71 -1.91
N GLU A 98 -7.36 -10.55 -3.23
CA GLU A 98 -6.26 -10.18 -4.13
C GLU A 98 -5.74 -8.78 -3.81
N LEU A 99 -6.64 -7.81 -3.57
CA LEU A 99 -6.30 -6.44 -3.18
C LEU A 99 -5.43 -6.44 -1.91
N ASN A 100 -5.86 -7.15 -0.87
CA ASN A 100 -5.10 -7.23 0.38
C ASN A 100 -3.76 -7.93 0.18
N TYR A 101 -3.73 -9.02 -0.59
CA TYR A 101 -2.52 -9.78 -0.83
C TYR A 101 -1.47 -8.95 -1.59
N GLU A 102 -1.84 -8.32 -2.70
CA GLU A 102 -0.91 -7.51 -3.49
C GLU A 102 -0.47 -6.27 -2.73
N SER A 103 -1.36 -5.59 -1.98
CA SER A 103 -0.97 -4.48 -1.10
C SER A 103 0.06 -4.89 -0.04
N ALA A 104 -0.17 -6.03 0.64
CA ALA A 104 0.75 -6.53 1.67
C ALA A 104 2.10 -6.95 1.07
N LYS A 105 2.07 -7.61 -0.10
CA LYS A 105 3.27 -8.00 -0.84
C LYS A 105 4.10 -6.78 -1.26
N ILE A 106 3.46 -5.74 -1.81
CA ILE A 106 4.12 -4.49 -2.19
C ILE A 106 4.81 -3.83 -0.99
N ALA A 107 4.07 -3.64 0.12
CA ALA A 107 4.64 -3.04 1.33
C ALA A 107 5.82 -3.88 1.85
N LYS A 108 5.69 -5.22 1.83
CA LYS A 108 6.74 -6.15 2.28
C LYS A 108 7.99 -6.09 1.40
N GLU A 109 7.84 -6.09 0.08
CA GLU A 109 8.94 -5.98 -0.87
C GLU A 109 9.78 -4.71 -0.60
N VAL A 110 9.11 -3.57 -0.39
CA VAL A 110 9.79 -2.30 -0.11
C VAL A 110 10.44 -2.29 1.29
N ALA A 111 9.77 -2.85 2.30
CA ALA A 111 10.33 -2.98 3.65
C ALA A 111 11.61 -3.84 3.65
N GLU A 112 11.63 -4.94 2.88
CA GLU A 112 12.80 -5.79 2.72
C GLU A 112 13.92 -5.08 1.96
N GLU A 113 13.60 -4.33 0.90
CA GLU A 113 14.56 -3.51 0.15
C GLU A 113 15.31 -2.54 1.09
N PHE A 114 14.58 -1.80 1.92
CA PHE A 114 15.17 -0.85 2.86
C PHE A 114 15.91 -1.56 4.00
N THR A 115 15.35 -2.65 4.54
CA THR A 115 16.02 -3.46 5.58
C THR A 115 17.36 -3.99 5.09
N ALA A 116 17.45 -4.45 3.85
CA ALA A 116 18.71 -4.90 3.25
C ALA A 116 19.74 -3.77 3.13
N LYS A 117 19.31 -2.54 2.79
CA LYS A 117 20.17 -1.35 2.70
C LYS A 117 20.68 -0.87 4.06
N GLU A 118 19.86 -0.95 5.11
CA GLU A 118 20.24 -0.55 6.48
C GLU A 118 19.87 -1.66 7.48
N PRO A 119 20.66 -2.75 7.59
CA PRO A 119 20.32 -3.91 8.41
C PRO A 119 20.17 -3.64 9.91
N HIS A 120 20.73 -2.54 10.38
CA HIS A 120 20.64 -2.10 11.78
C HIS A 120 19.29 -1.46 12.13
N LYS A 121 18.45 -1.19 11.13
CA LYS A 121 17.12 -0.56 11.29
C LYS A 121 16.07 -1.44 10.60
N PRO A 122 15.54 -2.51 11.19
CA PRO A 122 14.55 -3.35 10.52
C PRO A 122 13.25 -2.59 10.23
N ARG A 123 12.62 -2.88 9.08
CA ARG A 123 11.34 -2.28 8.66
C ARG A 123 10.21 -3.27 8.86
N PHE A 124 9.06 -2.75 9.25
CA PHE A 124 7.86 -3.53 9.52
C PHE A 124 6.72 -3.10 8.61
N VAL A 125 5.81 -4.04 8.41
CA VAL A 125 4.51 -3.88 7.73
C VAL A 125 3.49 -4.47 8.69
#